data_AF-A0A0U1NNL5-F1
#
_entry.id   AF-A0A0U1NNL5-F1
#
_cell.length_a   1.000
_cell.length_b   1.000
_cell.length_c   1.000
_cell.angle_alpha   90.00
_cell.angle_beta   90.00
_cell.angle_gamma   90.00
#
_symmetry.space_group_name_H-M   'P 1'
#
loop_
_entity.id
_entity.type
_entity.pdbx_description
1 polymer ?
#
loop_
_entity_poly.entity_id
_entity_poly.type
_entity_poly.pdbx_seq_one_letter_code
_entity_poly.pdbx_strand_id
1 'polypeptide(L)'
;MTSRLPYAAWMKQHLTNDQYAINASDPLAVARAVKEGIGIGFPAEHEAVDDSDLVRILPFSNEWSVPIWIVTHVDLHRTEKIQAFLSYI
;
A
#
# COMPACT_ATOMS: atom_id res chain seq x y z
N MET A 1 -7.22 14.76 11.59
CA MET A 1 -7.68 13.87 10.50
C MET A 1 -6.91 12.57 10.61
N THR A 2 -7.59 11.44 10.71
CA THR A 2 -6.96 10.11 10.78
C THR A 2 -6.39 9.77 9.40
N SER A 3 -5.09 9.43 9.32
CA SER A 3 -4.49 8.98 8.06
C SER A 3 -5.18 7.70 7.58
N ARG A 4 -5.40 7.59 6.25
CA ARG A 4 -6.00 6.41 5.61
C ARG A 4 -4.97 5.34 5.25
N LEU A 5 -3.68 5.58 5.53
CA LEU A 5 -2.63 4.60 5.32
C LEU A 5 -2.69 3.54 6.41
N PRO A 6 -2.61 2.25 6.06
CA PRO A 6 -2.81 1.17 7.03
C PRO A 6 -1.72 1.08 8.09
N TYR A 7 -0.49 1.47 7.75
CA TYR A 7 0.65 1.51 8.66
C TYR A 7 0.79 2.82 9.45
N ALA A 8 -0.07 3.83 9.22
CA ALA A 8 0.09 5.13 9.87
C ALA A 8 -0.10 5.09 11.40
N ALA A 9 -0.99 4.23 11.89
CA ALA A 9 -1.17 4.03 13.33
C ALA A 9 0.10 3.42 13.95
N TRP A 10 0.65 2.39 13.32
CA TRP A 10 1.90 1.77 13.74
C TRP A 10 3.06 2.76 13.73
N MET A 11 3.26 3.52 12.65
CA MET A 11 4.30 4.54 12.54
C MET A 11 4.17 5.59 13.65
N LYS A 12 2.95 6.05 13.95
CA LYS A 12 2.72 7.04 15.01
C LYS A 12 3.07 6.51 16.40
N GLN A 13 2.91 5.20 16.63
CA GLN A 13 3.23 4.57 17.92
C GLN A 13 4.73 4.28 18.09
N HIS A 14 5.46 4.04 16.99
CA HIS A 14 6.84 3.57 17.04
C HIS A 14 7.88 4.59 16.59
N LEU A 15 7.47 5.67 15.91
CA LEU A 15 8.39 6.67 15.36
C LEU A 15 8.19 8.05 16.00
N THR A 16 9.29 8.75 16.21
CA THR A 16 9.36 10.16 16.60
C THR A 16 9.55 11.06 15.37
N ASN A 17 9.25 12.36 15.51
CA ASN A 17 9.24 13.29 14.38
C ASN A 17 10.59 13.45 13.67
N ASP A 18 11.70 13.26 14.39
CA ASP A 18 13.08 13.32 13.88
C ASP A 18 13.48 12.09 13.05
N GLN A 19 12.69 11.02 13.08
CA GLN A 19 12.93 9.81 12.28
C GLN A 19 12.29 9.87 10.88
N TYR A 20 11.48 10.89 10.59
CA TYR A 20 10.86 11.07 9.28
C TYR A 20 11.82 11.81 8.34
N ALA A 21 12.43 11.08 7.40
CA ALA A 21 13.27 11.68 6.35
C ALA A 21 12.45 12.48 5.33
N ILE A 22 11.25 12.00 4.99
CA ILE A 22 10.34 12.63 4.03
C ILE A 22 8.88 12.37 4.42
N ASN A 23 8.00 13.34 4.14
CA ASN A 23 6.56 13.18 4.23
C ASN A 23 5.93 13.75 2.94
N ALA A 24 5.22 12.91 2.20
CA ALA A 24 4.56 13.28 0.96
C ALA A 24 3.15 12.67 0.91
N SER A 25 2.22 13.37 0.25
CA SER A 25 0.86 12.90 0.04
C SER A 25 0.71 11.91 -1.12
N ASP A 26 1.69 11.87 -2.02
CA ASP A 26 1.72 10.95 -3.16
C ASP A 26 2.46 9.65 -2.78
N PRO A 27 1.78 8.48 -2.76
CA PRO A 27 2.41 7.20 -2.47
C PRO A 27 3.54 6.83 -3.45
N LEU A 28 3.44 7.23 -4.72
CA LEU A 28 4.47 6.93 -5.72
C LEU A 28 5.76 7.69 -5.43
N ALA A 29 5.66 8.94 -4.99
CA ALA A 29 6.81 9.74 -4.56
C ALA A 29 7.51 9.11 -3.34
N VAL A 30 6.74 8.62 -2.36
CA VAL A 30 7.29 7.93 -1.18
C VAL A 30 7.96 6.62 -1.60
N ALA A 31 7.31 5.81 -2.44
CA ALA A 31 7.89 4.56 -2.93
C ALA A 31 9.18 4.80 -3.71
N ARG A 32 9.24 5.84 -4.55
CA ARG A 32 10.46 6.24 -5.26
C ARG A 32 11.56 6.66 -4.30
N ALA A 33 11.27 7.45 -3.28
CA ALA A 33 12.24 7.85 -2.27
C ALA A 33 12.89 6.65 -1.57
N VAL A 34 12.10 5.62 -1.26
CA VAL A 34 12.61 4.35 -0.69
C VAL A 34 13.54 3.65 -1.67
N LYS A 35 13.13 3.50 -2.94
CA LYS A 35 13.95 2.86 -3.99
C LYS A 35 15.27 3.59 -4.26
N GLU A 36 15.28 4.91 -4.16
CA GLU A 36 16.50 5.73 -4.30
C GLU A 36 17.35 5.78 -3.01
N GLY A 37 16.99 5.01 -1.97
CA GLY A 37 17.80 4.87 -0.76
C GLY A 37 17.69 6.01 0.24
N ILE A 38 16.66 6.86 0.17
CA ILE A 38 16.45 7.96 1.15
C ILE A 38 16.16 7.40 2.55
N GLY A 39 15.59 6.19 2.64
CA GLY A 39 15.32 5.53 3.91
C GLY A 39 14.44 4.29 3.78
N ILE A 40 13.87 3.87 4.92
CA ILE A 40 12.95 2.74 5.02
C ILE A 40 11.52 3.24 4.85
N GLY A 41 10.68 2.48 4.14
CA GLY A 41 9.27 2.82 4.00
C GLY A 41 8.37 1.61 3.79
N PHE A 42 7.10 1.90 3.50
CA PHE A 42 6.02 0.93 3.31
C PHE A 42 5.49 0.97 1.87
N PRO A 43 6.28 0.55 0.86
CA PRO A 43 5.75 0.36 -0.50
C PRO A 43 4.69 -0.75 -0.51
N ALA A 44 3.84 -0.77 -1.53
CA ALA A 44 2.87 -1.86 -1.68
C ALA A 44 3.61 -3.18 -1.91
N GLU A 45 3.24 -4.24 -1.17
CA GLU A 45 3.97 -5.52 -1.19
C GLU A 45 4.06 -6.13 -2.60
N HIS A 46 2.99 -6.04 -3.38
CA HIS A 46 2.94 -6.54 -4.76
C HIS A 46 3.86 -5.79 -5.72
N GLU A 47 4.23 -4.55 -5.43
CA GLU A 47 5.20 -3.78 -6.23
C GLU A 47 6.65 -4.03 -5.77
N ALA A 48 6.83 -4.36 -4.49
CA ALA A 48 8.15 -4.56 -3.90
C ALA A 48 8.67 -6.00 -4.06
N VAL A 49 7.79 -7.00 -4.21
CA VAL A 49 8.18 -8.41 -4.31
C VAL A 49 9.01 -8.72 -5.56
N ASP A 50 8.77 -7.99 -6.66
CA ASP A 50 9.46 -8.18 -7.93
C ASP A 50 10.69 -7.26 -8.08
N ASP A 51 11.02 -6.45 -7.06
CA ASP A 51 12.12 -5.50 -7.09
C ASP A 51 13.35 -6.08 -6.37
N SER A 52 14.39 -6.44 -7.14
CA SER A 52 15.62 -7.04 -6.59
C SER A 52 16.45 -6.09 -5.74
N ASP A 53 16.24 -4.78 -5.87
CA ASP A 53 17.00 -3.77 -5.14
C ASP A 53 16.34 -3.43 -3.79
N LEU A 54 15.16 -4.01 -3.52
CA LEU A 54 14.48 -3.90 -2.24
C LEU A 54 14.67 -5.15 -1.39
N VAL A 55 14.88 -4.94 -0.09
CA VAL A 55 14.91 -6.00 0.91
C VAL A 55 13.79 -5.79 1.93
N ARG A 56 13.09 -6.87 2.27
CA ARG A 56 12.07 -6.86 3.31
C ARG A 56 12.72 -6.74 4.69
N ILE A 57 12.39 -5.68 5.43
CA ILE A 57 12.92 -5.44 6.78
C ILE A 57 12.01 -6.02 7.86
N LEU A 58 10.70 -5.81 7.73
CA LEU A 58 9.70 -6.34 8.66
C LEU A 58 8.89 -7.46 8.00
N PRO A 59 8.49 -8.50 8.76
CA PRO A 59 7.58 -9.51 8.23
C PRO A 59 6.20 -8.89 7.93
N PHE A 60 5.42 -9.58 7.10
CA PHE A 60 4.02 -9.25 6.88
C PHE A 60 3.26 -9.22 8.21
N SER A 61 2.36 -8.23 8.37
CA SER A 61 1.48 -8.10 9.54
C SER A 61 0.07 -7.74 9.10
N ASN A 62 -0.91 -8.43 9.67
CA ASN A 62 -2.32 -8.08 9.49
C ASN A 62 -2.69 -6.71 10.10
N GLU A 63 -1.89 -6.20 11.04
CA GLU A 63 -2.12 -4.91 11.71
C GLU A 63 -2.12 -3.73 10.73
N TRP A 64 -1.31 -3.80 9.67
CA TRP A 64 -1.19 -2.77 8.65
C TRP A 64 -1.47 -3.30 7.24
N SER A 65 -2.29 -4.35 7.14
CA SER A 65 -2.81 -4.85 5.87
C SER A 65 -4.15 -4.18 5.54
N VAL A 66 -4.44 -4.00 4.24
CA VAL A 66 -5.74 -3.53 3.76
C VAL A 66 -6.32 -4.49 2.72
N PRO A 67 -7.62 -4.82 2.84
CA PRO A 67 -8.29 -5.56 1.78
C PRO A 67 -8.40 -4.73 0.50
N ILE A 68 -8.05 -5.34 -0.63
CA ILE A 68 -8.36 -4.82 -1.96
C ILE A 68 -9.76 -5.29 -2.34
N TRP A 69 -10.65 -4.35 -2.65
CA TRP A 69 -12.03 -4.65 -3.02
C TRP A 69 -12.27 -4.38 -4.50
N ILE A 70 -12.93 -5.32 -5.16
CA ILE A 70 -13.57 -5.08 -6.46
C ILE A 70 -15.01 -4.69 -6.18
N VAL A 71 -15.38 -3.47 -6.57
CA VAL A 71 -16.73 -2.95 -6.38
C VAL A 71 -17.39 -2.76 -7.74
N THR A 72 -18.56 -3.36 -7.92
CA THR A 72 -19.38 -3.19 -9.11
C THR A 72 -20.64 -2.41 -8.78
N HIS A 73 -21.10 -1.54 -9.68
CA HIS A 73 -22.40 -0.89 -9.54
C HIS A 73 -23.52 -1.93 -9.43
N VAL A 74 -24.48 -1.72 -8.52
CA VAL A 74 -25.55 -2.71 -8.21
C VAL A 74 -26.32 -3.16 -9.44
N ASP A 75 -26.63 -2.21 -10.34
CA ASP A 75 -27.37 -2.49 -11.58
C ASP A 75 -26.53 -3.19 -12.65
N LEU A 76 -25.20 -3.04 -12.62
CA LEU A 76 -24.30 -3.61 -13.61
C LEU A 76 -23.75 -4.97 -13.20
N HIS A 77 -23.75 -5.27 -11.90
CA HIS A 77 -23.14 -6.48 -11.35
C HIS A 77 -23.60 -7.75 -12.08
N ARG A 78 -24.90 -7.85 -12.39
CA ARG A 78 -25.51 -9.05 -13.01
C ARG A 78 -25.40 -9.09 -14.54
N THR A 79 -24.81 -8.09 -15.18
CA THR A 79 -24.68 -8.06 -16.64
C THR A 79 -23.61 -9.06 -17.11
N GLU A 80 -23.79 -9.63 -18.30
CA GLU A 80 -22.86 -10.61 -18.88
C GLU A 80 -21.42 -10.07 -18.96
N LYS A 81 -21.26 -8.80 -19.36
CA LYS A 81 -19.95 -8.16 -19.46
C LYS A 81 -19.22 -8.08 -18.12
N ILE A 82 -19.93 -7.72 -17.04
CA ILE A 82 -19.33 -7.61 -15.70
C ILE A 82 -19.07 -9.00 -15.11
N GLN A 83 -20.01 -9.93 -15.25
CA GLN A 83 -19.79 -11.31 -14.80
C GLN A 83 -18.63 -11.99 -15.55
N ALA A 84 -18.51 -11.74 -16.86
CA ALA A 84 -17.37 -12.21 -17.64
C ALA A 84 -16.06 -11.60 -17.11
N PHE A 85 -16.00 -10.28 -16.88
CA PHE A 85 -14.81 -9.65 -16.29
C PHE A 85 -14.45 -10.26 -14.92
N LEU A 86 -15.42 -10.40 -14.02
CA LEU A 86 -15.21 -10.99 -12.68
C LEU A 86 -14.75 -12.45 -12.73
N SER A 87 -14.97 -13.18 -13.83
CA SER A 87 -14.49 -14.57 -13.99
C SER A 87 -12.99 -14.68 -14.32
N TYR A 88 -12.33 -13.57 -14.66
CA TYR A 88 -10.90 -13.52 -15.01
C TYR A 88 -10.00 -12.97 -13.89
N ILE A 89 -10.57 -12.63 -12.73
CA ILE A 89 -9.86 -11.98 -11.61
C ILE A 89 -9.97 -12.89 -10.39
#